data_AF-A0A1X6YDV4-F1
#
_entry.id   AF-A0A1X6YDV4-F1
#
_cell.length_a   1.000
_cell.length_b   1.000
_cell.length_c   1.000
_cell.angle_alpha   90.00
_cell.angle_beta   90.00
_cell.angle_gamma   90.00
#
_symmetry.space_group_name_H-M   'P 1'
#
loop_
_entity.id
_entity.type
_entity.pdbx_description
1 polymer ?
#
loop_
_entity_poly.entity_id
_entity_poly.type
_entity_poly.pdbx_seq_one_letter_code
_entity_poly.pdbx_strand_id
1 'polypeptide(L)'
;MAKVDELMALCDQLEQARAGREAVRDRLTTASLARLTTPDTDVKTFQSHARFALQSLPTLTTRPDQIKTLRQTILNLAVRGKLVGCYRLKIVHGAV
;
A
#
# COMPACT_ATOMS: atom_id res chain seq x y z
N MET A 1 -4.11 -30.68 -34.38
CA MET A 1 -3.24 -29.62 -33.86
C MET A 1 -3.99 -28.32 -33.55
N ALA A 2 -4.95 -27.88 -34.38
CA ALA A 2 -5.72 -26.63 -34.18
C ALA A 2 -6.34 -26.38 -32.79
N LYS A 3 -6.82 -27.41 -32.09
CA LYS A 3 -7.43 -27.23 -30.75
C LYS A 3 -6.40 -26.86 -29.67
N VAL A 4 -5.15 -27.31 -29.84
CA VAL A 4 -4.04 -26.93 -28.96
C VAL A 4 -3.64 -25.48 -29.24
N ASP A 5 -3.59 -25.08 -30.50
CA ASP A 5 -3.26 -23.70 -30.89
C ASP A 5 -4.29 -22.69 -30.34
N GLU A 6 -5.59 -23.04 -30.39
CA GLU A 6 -6.67 -22.25 -29.80
C GLU A 6 -6.52 -22.12 -28.26
N LEU A 7 -6.18 -23.21 -27.57
CA LEU A 7 -5.93 -23.18 -26.12
C LEU A 7 -4.69 -22.37 -25.77
N MET A 8 -3.61 -22.48 -26.55
CA MET A 8 -2.39 -21.67 -26.36
C MET A 8 -2.70 -20.18 -26.53
N ALA A 9 -3.49 -19.81 -27.55
CA ALA A 9 -3.91 -18.43 -27.75
C ALA A 9 -4.76 -17.89 -26.58
N LEU A 10 -5.61 -18.73 -25.98
CA LEU A 10 -6.37 -18.35 -24.77
C LEU A 10 -5.46 -18.21 -23.54
N CYS A 11 -4.48 -19.10 -23.38
CA CYS A 11 -3.48 -18.98 -22.32
C CYS A 11 -2.70 -17.67 -22.42
N ASP A 12 -2.26 -17.29 -23.62
CA ASP A 12 -1.54 -16.02 -23.86
C ASP A 12 -2.40 -14.81 -23.46
N GLN A 13 -3.69 -14.82 -23.80
CA GLN A 13 -4.62 -13.76 -23.42
C GLN A 13 -4.81 -13.68 -21.90
N LEU A 14 -4.96 -14.82 -21.22
CA LEU A 14 -5.10 -14.87 -19.78
C LEU A 14 -3.82 -14.40 -19.06
N GLU A 15 -2.65 -14.75 -19.58
CA GLU A 15 -1.37 -14.31 -19.06
C GLU A 15 -1.19 -12.80 -19.22
N GLN A 16 -1.51 -12.24 -20.39
CA GLN A 16 -1.50 -10.79 -20.62
C GLN A 16 -2.48 -10.06 -19.68
N ALA A 17 -3.70 -10.58 -19.52
CA ALA A 17 -4.69 -10.00 -18.61
C ALA A 17 -4.24 -10.10 -17.14
N ARG A 18 -3.53 -11.16 -16.76
CA ARG A 18 -2.93 -11.32 -15.43
C ARG A 18 -1.81 -10.29 -15.23
N ALA A 19 -0.87 -10.18 -16.16
CA ALA A 19 0.23 -9.22 -16.10
C ALA A 19 -0.29 -7.76 -15.98
N GLY A 20 -1.32 -7.41 -16.74
CA GLY A 20 -1.97 -6.09 -16.65
C GLY A 20 -2.57 -5.80 -15.28
N ARG A 21 -3.33 -6.75 -14.71
CA ARG A 21 -3.90 -6.63 -13.35
C ARG A 21 -2.82 -6.49 -12.28
N GLU A 22 -1.73 -7.24 -12.43
CA GLU A 22 -0.60 -7.18 -11.51
C GLU A 22 0.10 -5.82 -11.55
N ALA A 23 0.35 -5.28 -12.75
CA ALA A 23 0.96 -3.95 -12.90
C ALA A 23 0.10 -2.84 -12.28
N VAL A 24 -1.23 -2.90 -12.43
CA VAL A 24 -2.16 -1.94 -11.81
C VAL A 24 -2.10 -2.03 -10.28
N ARG A 25 -2.08 -3.25 -9.73
CA ARG A 25 -1.98 -3.47 -8.28
C ARG A 25 -0.66 -2.96 -7.71
N ASP A 26 0.45 -3.16 -8.41
CA ASP A 26 1.76 -2.68 -7.96
C ASP A 26 1.82 -1.14 -7.93
N ARG A 27 1.22 -0.48 -8.94
CA ARG A 27 1.06 0.98 -8.96
C ARG A 27 0.17 1.47 -7.81
N LEU A 28 -0.97 0.83 -7.58
CA LEU A 28 -1.89 1.19 -6.50
C LEU A 28 -1.22 1.04 -5.13
N THR A 29 -0.48 -0.05 -4.92
CA THR A 29 0.27 -0.30 -3.67
C THR A 29 1.30 0.79 -3.43
N THR A 30 2.11 1.08 -4.45
CA THR A 30 3.14 2.12 -4.39
C THR A 30 2.54 3.49 -4.07
N ALA A 31 1.50 3.90 -4.81
CA ALA A 31 0.85 5.19 -4.60
C ALA A 31 0.19 5.31 -3.22
N SER A 32 -0.46 4.24 -2.74
CA SER A 32 -1.15 4.24 -1.45
C SER A 32 -0.16 4.33 -0.28
N LEU A 33 0.96 3.61 -0.36
CA LEU A 33 2.00 3.65 0.67
C LEU A 33 2.80 4.97 0.61
N ALA A 34 3.08 5.50 -0.58
CA ALA A 34 3.75 6.79 -0.75
C ALA A 34 2.98 7.91 -0.03
N ARG A 35 1.65 7.93 -0.16
CA ARG A 35 0.77 8.88 0.53
C ARG A 35 0.88 8.85 2.05
N LEU A 36 1.22 7.71 2.66
CA LEU A 36 1.46 7.60 4.11
C LEU A 36 2.80 8.19 4.51
N THR A 37 3.78 8.17 3.61
CA THR A 37 5.14 8.67 3.86
C THR A 37 5.37 10.12 3.42
N THR A 38 4.34 10.77 2.83
CA THR A 38 4.40 12.17 2.42
C THR A 38 4.74 13.06 3.63
N PRO A 39 5.76 13.92 3.54
CA PRO A 39 6.09 14.87 4.61
C PRO A 39 4.95 15.86 4.82
N ASP A 40 4.89 16.45 6.02
CA ASP A 40 3.99 17.56 6.37
C ASP A 40 2.49 17.36 6.11
N THR A 41 2.04 16.10 6.04
CA THR A 41 0.62 15.77 5.95
C THR A 41 -0.08 16.05 7.28
N ASP A 42 -1.18 16.81 7.24
CA ASP A 42 -1.99 17.08 8.40
C ASP A 42 -2.61 15.79 8.98
N VAL A 43 -2.98 15.84 10.26
CA VAL A 43 -3.46 14.66 10.99
C VAL A 43 -4.71 14.05 10.33
N LYS A 44 -5.64 14.86 9.83
CA LYS A 44 -6.90 14.37 9.24
C LYS A 44 -6.65 13.70 7.89
N THR A 45 -5.81 14.29 7.05
CA THR A 45 -5.42 13.72 5.76
C THR A 45 -4.61 12.43 5.95
N PHE A 46 -3.69 12.40 6.91
CA PHE A 46 -2.96 11.18 7.26
C PHE A 46 -3.91 10.07 7.72
N GLN A 47 -4.85 10.36 8.62
CA GLN A 47 -5.85 9.38 9.07
C GLN A 47 -6.71 8.87 7.91
N SER A 48 -7.11 9.74 6.98
CA SER A 48 -7.85 9.36 5.78
C SER A 48 -7.03 8.43 4.89
N HIS A 49 -5.75 8.74 4.65
CA HIS A 49 -4.84 7.91 3.87
C HIS A 49 -4.57 6.56 4.54
N ALA A 50 -4.35 6.56 5.85
CA ALA A 50 -4.15 5.35 6.65
C ALA A 50 -5.39 4.45 6.59
N ARG A 51 -6.59 5.02 6.74
CA ARG A 51 -7.84 4.27 6.64
C ARG A 51 -8.03 3.66 5.26
N PHE A 52 -7.77 4.41 4.19
CA PHE A 52 -7.82 3.88 2.82
C PHE A 52 -6.83 2.73 2.63
N ALA A 53 -5.58 2.89 3.07
CA ALA A 53 -4.55 1.86 2.95
C ALA A 53 -4.96 0.59 3.72
N LEU A 54 -5.46 0.72 4.95
CA LEU A 54 -5.94 -0.40 5.77
C LEU A 54 -7.13 -1.13 5.14
N GLN A 55 -8.09 -0.40 4.57
CA GLN A 55 -9.25 -0.99 3.90
C GLN A 55 -8.88 -1.72 2.60
N SER A 56 -7.84 -1.24 1.89
CA SER A 56 -7.38 -1.83 0.64
C SER A 56 -6.32 -2.92 0.83
N LEU A 57 -5.81 -3.13 2.05
CA LEU A 57 -4.74 -4.10 2.36
C LEU A 57 -4.92 -5.48 1.71
N PRO A 58 -6.08 -6.15 1.77
CA PRO A 58 -6.24 -7.48 1.17
C PRO A 58 -5.92 -7.50 -0.33
N THR A 59 -6.22 -6.41 -1.03
CA THR A 59 -5.93 -6.25 -2.46
C THR A 59 -4.45 -5.91 -2.70
N LEU A 60 -3.82 -5.18 -1.77
CA LEU A 60 -2.44 -4.69 -1.90
C LEU A 60 -1.38 -5.70 -1.44
N THR A 61 -1.71 -6.72 -0.64
CA THR A 61 -0.71 -7.63 -0.02
C THR A 61 -0.76 -9.07 -0.54
N THR A 62 -1.26 -9.27 -1.76
CA THR A 62 -1.40 -10.61 -2.37
C THR A 62 -0.08 -11.23 -2.82
N ARG A 63 1.03 -10.47 -2.87
CA ARG A 63 2.38 -10.98 -3.19
C ARG A 63 3.42 -10.70 -2.10
N PRO A 64 4.45 -11.54 -1.96
CA PRO A 64 5.54 -11.34 -0.99
C PRO A 64 6.26 -10.00 -1.12
N ASP A 65 6.50 -9.53 -2.36
CA ASP A 65 7.18 -8.26 -2.61
C ASP A 65 6.41 -7.06 -2.03
N GLN A 66 5.08 -7.13 -2.11
CA GLN A 66 4.20 -6.08 -1.58
C GLN A 66 4.19 -6.08 -0.05
N ILE A 67 4.31 -7.25 0.58
CA ILE A 67 4.47 -7.39 2.03
C ILE A 67 5.80 -6.75 2.49
N LYS A 68 6.89 -6.95 1.72
CA LYS A 68 8.17 -6.30 2.01
C LYS A 68 8.05 -4.78 2.00
N THR A 69 7.40 -4.22 0.97
CA THR A 69 7.17 -2.77 0.86
C THR A 69 6.29 -2.26 2.01
N LEU A 70 5.21 -2.97 2.35
CA LEU A 70 4.36 -2.61 3.49
C LEU A 70 5.14 -2.58 4.80
N ARG A 71 5.97 -3.59 5.08
CA ARG A 71 6.84 -3.63 6.26
C ARG A 71 7.78 -2.43 6.30
N GLN A 72 8.39 -2.08 5.18
CA GLN A 72 9.28 -0.91 5.09
C GLN A 72 8.52 0.39 5.36
N THR A 73 7.30 0.53 4.85
CA THR A 73 6.43 1.69 5.12
C THR A 73 6.08 1.79 6.60
N ILE A 74 5.69 0.69 7.24
CA ILE A 74 5.41 0.66 8.69
C ILE A 74 6.63 1.09 9.49
N LEU A 75 7.81 0.56 9.17
CA LEU A 75 9.07 0.96 9.82
C LEU A 75 9.34 2.46 9.63
N ASN A 76 9.12 3.00 8.42
CA ASN A 76 9.30 4.42 8.15
C ASN A 76 8.35 5.29 8.98
N LEU A 77 7.09 4.86 9.12
CA LEU A 77 6.10 5.54 9.96
C LEU A 77 6.46 5.48 11.45
N ALA A 78 7.00 4.35 11.92
CA ALA A 78 7.47 4.19 13.30
C ALA A 78 8.63 5.14 13.61
N VAL A 79 9.65 5.18 12.74
CA VAL A 79 10.83 6.05 12.88
C VAL A 79 10.42 7.53 12.88
N ARG A 80 9.38 7.90 12.12
CA ARG A 80 8.82 9.26 12.11
C ARG A 80 7.90 9.56 13.31
N GLY A 81 7.68 8.61 14.22
CA GLY A 81 6.80 8.79 15.37
C GLY A 81 5.31 8.88 15.04
N LYS A 82 4.88 8.43 13.84
CA LYS A 82 3.48 8.48 13.40
C LYS A 82 2.63 7.31 13.91
N LEU A 83 3.27 6.26 14.45
CA LEU A 83 2.61 5.05 14.97
C LEU A 83 2.54 4.97 16.50
N VAL A 84 3.26 5.85 17.18
CA VAL A 84 3.16 6.01 18.63
C VAL A 84 2.32 7.23 18.90
N GLY A 85 1.26 7.08 19.71
CA GLY A 85 0.48 8.20 20.18
C GLY A 85 1.42 9.27 20.73
N CYS A 86 1.24 10.52 20.29
CA CYS A 86 2.11 11.61 20.67
C CYS A 86 1.99 11.89 22.18
N TYR A 87 2.70 11.13 23.01
CA TYR A 87 2.88 11.44 24.43
C TYR A 87 3.73 12.69 24.62
N ARG A 88 4.33 13.23 23.54
CA ARG A 88 5.22 14.39 23.59
C ARG A 88 4.51 15.75 23.51
N LEU A 89 3.25 15.83 23.07
CA LEU A 89 2.52 17.11 23.04
C LEU A 89 1.64 17.37 24.27
N LYS A 90 1.30 16.36 25.09
CA LYS A 90 0.55 16.58 26.34
C LYS A 90 1.39 17.20 27.46
N ILE A 91 2.72 17.13 27.40
CA ILE A 91 3.60 17.77 28.41
C ILE A 91 3.78 19.28 28.15
N VAL A 92 3.53 19.77 26.93
CA VAL A 92 3.72 21.20 26.60
C VAL A 92 2.41 22.01 26.68
N HIS A 93 1.25 21.36 26.75
CA HIS A 93 -0.07 22.02 26.85
C HIS A 93 -0.86 21.60 28.11
N GLY A 94 -0.19 21.03 29.12
CA GLY A 94 -0.81 20.48 30.33
C GLY A 94 -0.22 20.99 31.64
N ALA A 95 0.36 22.21 31.64
CA ALA A 95 0.76 22.93 32.83
C ALA A 95 0.65 24.43 32.55
N VAL A 96 -0.56 24.97 32.71
CA VAL A 96 -0.99 26.23 33.35
C VAL A 96 -2.45 26.43 32.95
#